data_AF-A0AAV4EI01-F1
#
_entry.id   AF-A0AAV4EI01-F1
#
_cell.length_a   1.000
_cell.length_b   1.000
_cell.length_c   1.000
_cell.angle_alpha   90.00
_cell.angle_beta   90.00
_cell.angle_gamma   90.00
#
_symmetry.space_group_name_H-M   'P 1'
#
loop_
_entity.id
_entity.type
_entity.pdbx_description
1 polymer ?
#
loop_
_entity_poly.entity_id
_entity_poly.type
_entity_poly.pdbx_seq_one_letter_code
_entity_poly.pdbx_strand_id
1 'polypeptide(L)'
;PKANNRPTSKQSTLTGGLMLDSPRSLRTEPTDTNEILVAIQQLGNRFDSVDTKISNIDSNVQEMKAQNVLLQDQIKDLVSANSELKQENDELQKRLKTLEDKMDDVEARSRRNNILVHGLPPDNEQETWIDCEKVVRKMINNHLEIDDARIQIDRAHRLRSNNGTGAINVRITHYKDKENIMKNKKKPKDTNIHISDDYTPRIREIRRKLSPFLNKFRNEGKRATMVYDHLIVDVARLCWDPITGTPSQWWSYFKNLLNPQGDTNTDSHDQTEDNTNQNLIDDSDDDCSSENAGLPTIGGLNVADNHNVNCPSYNSIFNEDADAQMTLNNCVNDIDEPKSQVEIVRAIRKIKTGKACGPDGIPPELYKCEFSLMIDYLKVLFNTIYESGIHPKEWTNSMIFPLHKKAALTM
;
A
#
# COMPACT_ATOMS: atom_id res chain seq x y z
N PRO A 1 -10.91 -40.42 38.07
CA PRO A 1 -11.70 -40.07 39.26
C PRO A 1 -13.09 -39.52 38.87
N LYS A 2 -14.13 -40.35 39.12
CA LYS A 2 -15.58 -40.04 39.29
C LYS A 2 -16.22 -39.06 38.29
N ALA A 3 -17.00 -39.47 37.29
CA ALA A 3 -18.32 -40.14 37.29
C ALA A 3 -19.53 -39.25 37.67
N ASN A 4 -20.58 -39.39 36.82
CA ASN A 4 -22.03 -39.16 37.00
C ASN A 4 -22.63 -37.83 36.51
N ASN A 5 -23.82 -37.78 35.92
CA ASN A 5 -24.68 -38.73 35.19
C ASN A 5 -25.79 -37.87 34.58
N ARG A 6 -26.04 -37.98 33.27
CA ARG A 6 -27.24 -37.43 32.61
C ARG A 6 -28.06 -38.62 32.11
N PRO A 7 -29.31 -38.84 32.55
CA PRO A 7 -30.18 -39.79 31.91
C PRO A 7 -31.06 -39.11 30.85
N THR A 8 -31.07 -39.78 29.71
CA THR A 8 -31.96 -39.69 28.55
C THR A 8 -33.44 -39.95 28.92
N SER A 9 -34.37 -39.23 28.30
CA SER A 9 -35.77 -39.67 28.19
C SER A 9 -36.07 -40.06 26.74
N LYS A 10 -36.36 -41.33 26.56
CA LYS A 10 -36.78 -41.99 25.32
C LYS A 10 -38.19 -41.58 24.94
N GLN A 11 -38.44 -41.52 23.62
CA GLN A 11 -39.77 -41.66 23.03
C GLN A 11 -40.34 -43.05 23.36
N SER A 12 -41.63 -43.09 23.71
CA SER A 12 -42.46 -44.29 23.57
C SER A 12 -43.84 -43.88 23.08
N THR A 13 -44.10 -44.24 21.83
CA THR A 13 -45.40 -44.28 21.17
C THR A 13 -46.34 -45.22 21.93
N LEU A 14 -47.57 -44.81 22.19
CA LEU A 14 -48.68 -45.71 22.46
C LEU A 14 -49.96 -45.12 21.87
N THR A 15 -50.29 -45.64 20.70
CA THR A 15 -51.61 -45.61 20.08
C THR A 15 -52.61 -46.34 20.98
N GLY A 16 -53.65 -45.65 21.42
CA GLY A 16 -54.81 -46.24 22.10
C GLY A 16 -56.04 -45.45 21.69
N GLY A 17 -56.91 -46.08 20.88
CA GLY A 17 -58.11 -45.48 20.36
C GLY A 17 -59.08 -45.07 21.47
N LEU A 18 -59.84 -44.00 21.21
CA LEU A 18 -61.04 -43.69 21.94
C LEU A 18 -62.20 -43.62 20.96
N MET A 19 -63.13 -44.55 21.20
CA MET A 19 -64.42 -44.69 20.57
C MET A 19 -65.17 -43.35 20.51
N LEU A 20 -65.80 -43.14 19.35
CA LEU A 20 -66.95 -42.27 19.21
C LEU A 20 -68.10 -42.83 20.05
N ASP A 21 -68.13 -42.48 21.34
CA ASP A 21 -69.36 -42.54 22.11
C ASP A 21 -70.04 -41.19 22.03
N SER A 22 -71.12 -41.16 21.26
CA SER A 22 -72.13 -40.12 21.34
C SER A 22 -73.02 -40.42 22.56
N PRO A 23 -73.20 -39.47 23.48
CA PRO A 23 -74.42 -39.42 24.27
C PRO A 23 -75.27 -38.28 23.74
N ARG A 24 -76.25 -38.66 22.92
CA ARG A 24 -77.47 -37.87 22.78
C ARG A 24 -78.23 -38.01 24.10
N SER A 25 -78.42 -36.89 24.80
CA SER A 25 -79.55 -36.58 25.70
C SER A 25 -79.10 -35.96 27.02
N LEU A 26 -79.15 -34.62 27.10
CA LEU A 26 -79.96 -33.84 28.05
C LEU A 26 -79.49 -32.39 27.96
N ARG A 27 -80.29 -31.53 27.33
CA ARG A 27 -80.29 -30.11 27.69
C ARG A 27 -80.81 -30.05 29.12
N THR A 28 -79.93 -29.79 30.08
CA THR A 28 -80.33 -29.21 31.37
C THR A 28 -79.75 -27.82 31.42
N GLU A 29 -80.64 -26.84 31.29
CA GLU A 29 -80.39 -25.46 31.68
C GLU A 29 -79.80 -25.43 33.10
N PRO A 30 -78.84 -24.54 33.41
CA PRO A 30 -78.16 -24.54 34.69
C PRO A 30 -79.16 -24.20 35.79
N THR A 31 -79.41 -25.15 36.70
CA THR A 31 -80.40 -25.01 37.78
C THR A 31 -79.76 -25.22 39.15
N ASP A 32 -78.61 -24.61 39.41
CA ASP A 32 -78.19 -24.24 40.78
C ASP A 32 -77.34 -22.96 40.73
N THR A 33 -77.93 -21.85 41.18
CA THR A 33 -77.26 -20.55 41.24
C THR A 33 -76.02 -20.57 42.13
N ASN A 34 -75.93 -21.51 43.06
CA ASN A 34 -74.81 -21.60 44.00
C ASN A 34 -73.52 -22.15 43.37
N GLU A 35 -73.60 -23.13 42.46
CA GLU A 35 -72.42 -23.68 41.79
C GLU A 35 -71.78 -22.64 40.86
N ILE A 36 -72.60 -21.85 40.18
CA ILE A 36 -72.15 -20.72 39.36
C ILE A 36 -71.45 -19.68 40.24
N LEU A 37 -72.00 -19.36 41.42
CA LEU A 37 -71.43 -18.39 42.34
C LEU A 37 -70.05 -18.83 42.87
N VAL A 38 -69.89 -20.12 43.20
CA VAL A 38 -68.60 -20.70 43.64
C VAL A 38 -67.56 -20.64 42.51
N ALA A 39 -67.94 -20.94 41.27
CA ALA A 39 -67.04 -20.85 40.12
C ALA A 39 -66.60 -19.39 39.84
N ILE A 40 -67.52 -18.42 39.96
CA ILE A 40 -67.22 -16.99 39.84
C ILE A 40 -66.23 -16.55 40.93
N GLN A 41 -66.41 -17.01 42.16
CA GLN A 41 -65.52 -16.65 43.26
C GLN A 41 -64.13 -17.29 43.13
N GLN A 42 -64.04 -18.54 42.65
CA GLN A 42 -62.77 -19.17 42.30
C GLN A 42 -62.05 -18.46 41.16
N LEU A 43 -62.79 -17.99 40.14
CA LEU A 43 -62.24 -17.15 39.08
C LEU A 43 -61.72 -15.81 39.62
N GLY A 44 -62.46 -15.15 40.51
CA GLY A 44 -62.04 -13.92 41.18
C GLY A 44 -60.69 -14.09 41.89
N ASN A 45 -60.55 -15.13 42.72
CA ASN A 45 -59.29 -15.43 43.42
C ASN A 45 -58.13 -15.71 42.45
N ARG A 46 -58.41 -16.32 41.29
CA ARG A 46 -57.40 -16.53 40.24
C ARG A 46 -57.03 -15.22 39.55
N PHE A 47 -57.99 -14.33 39.31
CA PHE A 47 -57.73 -12.99 38.77
C PHE A 47 -56.87 -12.18 39.73
N ASP A 48 -57.17 -12.18 41.04
CA ASP A 48 -56.34 -11.50 42.05
C ASP A 48 -54.90 -12.06 42.07
N SER A 49 -54.75 -13.38 41.94
CA SER A 49 -53.42 -14.01 41.83
C SER A 49 -52.69 -13.63 40.54
N VAL A 50 -53.41 -13.40 39.45
CA VAL A 50 -52.84 -12.92 38.19
C VAL A 50 -52.45 -11.44 38.31
N ASP A 51 -53.28 -10.59 38.92
CA ASP A 51 -53.01 -9.15 39.12
C ASP A 51 -51.78 -8.91 40.01
N THR A 52 -51.62 -9.71 41.07
CA THR A 52 -50.42 -9.67 41.91
C THR A 52 -49.16 -10.09 41.14
N LYS A 53 -49.25 -11.11 40.28
CA LYS A 53 -48.13 -11.50 39.41
C LYS A 53 -47.82 -10.43 38.36
N ILE A 54 -48.84 -9.80 37.78
CA ILE A 54 -48.69 -8.70 36.82
C ILE A 54 -47.98 -7.51 37.48
N SER A 55 -48.38 -7.15 38.70
CA SER A 55 -47.76 -6.04 39.46
C SER A 55 -46.27 -6.30 39.74
N ASN A 56 -45.93 -7.55 40.09
CA ASN A 56 -44.53 -7.94 40.30
C ASN A 56 -43.73 -7.95 38.99
N ILE A 57 -44.32 -8.41 37.88
CA ILE A 57 -43.69 -8.37 36.56
C ILE A 57 -43.44 -6.92 36.13
N ASP A 58 -44.41 -6.02 36.33
CA ASP A 58 -44.24 -4.60 35.99
C ASP A 58 -43.08 -3.99 36.76
N SER A 59 -42.99 -4.25 38.07
CA SER A 59 -41.88 -3.79 38.91
C SER A 59 -40.52 -4.27 38.38
N ASN A 60 -40.41 -5.56 38.05
CA ASN A 60 -39.18 -6.13 37.49
C ASN A 60 -38.85 -5.53 36.11
N VAL A 61 -39.85 -5.28 35.27
CA VAL A 61 -39.67 -4.65 33.95
C VAL A 61 -39.16 -3.22 34.10
N GLN A 62 -39.63 -2.46 35.08
CA GLN A 62 -39.11 -1.11 35.36
C GLN A 62 -37.65 -1.16 35.82
N GLU A 63 -37.29 -2.10 36.70
CA GLU A 63 -35.90 -2.27 37.14
C GLU A 63 -34.98 -2.68 35.98
N MET A 64 -35.39 -3.64 35.15
CA MET A 64 -34.65 -4.04 33.95
C MET A 64 -34.47 -2.87 32.97
N LYS A 65 -35.50 -2.03 32.79
CA LYS A 65 -35.39 -0.83 31.95
C LYS A 65 -34.35 0.14 32.51
N ALA A 66 -34.35 0.38 33.82
CA ALA A 66 -33.37 1.24 34.47
C ALA A 66 -31.93 0.71 34.31
N GLN A 67 -31.72 -0.60 34.48
CA GLN A 67 -30.42 -1.24 34.25
C GLN A 67 -29.97 -1.14 32.79
N ASN A 68 -30.88 -1.30 31.83
CA ASN A 68 -30.57 -1.16 30.40
C ASN A 68 -30.12 0.26 30.04
N VAL A 69 -30.72 1.29 30.63
CA VAL A 69 -30.28 2.67 30.43
C VAL A 69 -28.86 2.87 30.96
N LEU A 70 -28.56 2.37 32.16
CA LEU A 70 -27.21 2.47 32.73
C LEU A 70 -26.16 1.74 31.87
N LEU A 71 -26.49 0.56 31.37
CA LEU A 71 -25.62 -0.20 30.46
C LEU A 71 -25.38 0.56 29.15
N GLN A 72 -26.41 1.23 28.61
CA GLN A 72 -26.26 2.06 27.42
C GLN A 72 -25.30 3.23 27.65
N ASP A 73 -25.38 3.89 28.81
CA ASP A 73 -24.46 4.97 29.17
C ASP A 73 -23.02 4.45 29.31
N GLN A 74 -22.82 3.32 29.99
CA GLN A 74 -21.49 2.71 30.09
C GLN A 74 -20.91 2.32 28.72
N ILE A 75 -21.73 1.78 27.82
CA ILE A 75 -21.30 1.45 26.45
C ILE A 75 -20.89 2.73 25.72
N LYS A 76 -21.65 3.81 25.86
CA LYS A 76 -21.34 5.11 25.24
C LYS A 76 -20.01 5.68 25.73
N ASP A 77 -19.74 5.61 27.04
CA ASP A 77 -18.48 6.05 27.63
C ASP A 77 -17.31 5.19 27.13
N LEU A 78 -17.47 3.87 27.10
CA LEU A 78 -16.46 2.94 26.59
C LEU A 78 -16.18 3.15 25.09
N VAL A 79 -17.20 3.43 24.29
CA VAL A 79 -17.03 3.73 22.86
C VAL A 79 -16.26 5.04 22.68
N SER A 80 -16.57 6.06 23.49
CA SER A 80 -15.88 7.35 23.46
C SER A 80 -14.39 7.17 23.83
N ALA A 81 -14.10 6.47 24.93
CA ALA A 81 -12.74 6.18 25.36
C ALA A 81 -11.96 5.34 24.31
N ASN A 82 -12.60 4.36 23.68
CA ASN A 82 -11.97 3.58 22.61
C ASN A 82 -11.66 4.41 21.36
N SER A 83 -12.49 5.40 21.05
CA SER A 83 -12.23 6.33 19.94
C SER A 83 -11.01 7.21 20.24
N GLU A 84 -10.90 7.74 21.46
CA GLU A 84 -9.74 8.53 21.90
C GLU A 84 -8.45 7.69 21.89
N LEU A 85 -8.49 6.47 22.41
CA LEU A 85 -7.35 5.56 22.39
C LEU A 85 -6.90 5.20 20.97
N LYS A 86 -7.84 5.02 20.03
CA LYS A 86 -7.51 4.80 18.61
C LYS A 86 -6.81 6.03 18.02
N GLN A 87 -7.31 7.23 18.30
CA GLN A 87 -6.70 8.47 17.84
C GLN A 87 -5.28 8.65 18.40
N GLU A 88 -5.07 8.38 19.68
CA GLU A 88 -3.75 8.44 20.30
C GLU A 88 -2.79 7.41 19.68
N ASN A 89 -3.27 6.18 19.44
CA ASN A 89 -2.46 5.14 18.80
C ASN A 89 -2.05 5.55 17.37
N ASP A 90 -2.97 6.12 16.58
CA ASP A 90 -2.66 6.63 15.24
C ASP A 90 -1.62 7.77 15.30
N GLU A 91 -1.72 8.64 16.30
CA GLU A 91 -0.74 9.71 16.49
C GLU A 91 0.63 9.16 16.92
N LEU A 92 0.66 8.20 17.83
CA LEU A 92 1.88 7.53 18.27
C LEU A 92 2.56 6.80 17.10
N GLN A 93 1.81 6.09 16.26
CA GLN A 93 2.34 5.45 15.06
C GLN A 93 2.96 6.46 14.09
N LYS A 94 2.33 7.62 13.89
CA LYS A 94 2.88 8.71 13.06
C LYS A 94 4.19 9.27 13.65
N ARG A 95 4.23 9.46 14.98
CA ARG A 95 5.43 9.94 15.69
C ARG A 95 6.56 8.92 15.62
N LEU A 96 6.27 7.63 15.82
CA LEU A 96 7.26 6.55 15.69
C LEU A 96 7.87 6.52 14.29
N LYS A 97 7.06 6.53 13.24
CA LYS A 97 7.54 6.61 11.85
C LYS A 97 8.44 7.82 11.62
N THR A 98 8.03 8.99 12.12
CA THR A 98 8.82 10.22 12.01
C THR A 98 10.18 10.12 12.73
N LEU A 99 10.21 9.47 13.89
CA LEU A 99 11.45 9.25 14.65
C LEU A 99 12.37 8.24 13.94
N GLU A 100 11.81 7.16 13.41
CA GLU A 100 12.54 6.18 12.61
C GLU A 100 13.19 6.83 11.38
N ASP A 101 12.43 7.64 10.65
CA ASP A 101 12.92 8.38 9.48
C ASP A 101 14.05 9.36 9.85
N LYS A 102 13.91 10.08 10.98
CA LYS A 102 14.96 10.97 11.51
C LYS A 102 16.21 10.21 11.94
N MET A 103 16.05 9.04 12.55
CA MET A 103 17.16 8.20 12.97
C MET A 103 17.95 7.66 11.77
N ASP A 104 17.25 7.16 10.74
CA ASP A 104 17.88 6.70 9.49
C ASP A 104 18.62 7.86 8.78
N ASP A 105 18.03 9.06 8.76
CA ASP A 105 18.64 10.25 8.16
C ASP A 105 19.90 10.72 8.91
N VAL A 106 19.89 10.71 10.24
CA VAL A 106 21.09 11.00 11.05
C VAL A 106 22.18 9.95 10.81
N GLU A 107 21.82 8.67 10.82
CA GLU A 107 22.75 7.57 10.56
C GLU A 107 23.33 7.67 9.14
N ALA A 108 22.51 7.94 8.13
CA ALA A 108 22.92 8.11 6.74
C ALA A 108 23.89 9.29 6.56
N ARG A 109 23.69 10.42 7.26
CA ARG A 109 24.66 11.53 7.26
C ARG A 109 25.99 11.13 7.85
N SER A 110 25.98 10.37 8.94
CA SER A 110 27.20 9.88 9.60
C SER A 110 28.01 8.95 8.68
N ARG A 111 27.33 8.11 7.89
CA ARG A 111 27.94 7.13 6.98
C ARG A 111 28.28 7.66 5.58
N ARG A 112 27.88 8.90 5.23
CA ARG A 112 27.97 9.43 3.84
C ARG A 112 29.38 9.41 3.24
N ASN A 113 30.39 9.66 4.08
CA ASN A 113 31.79 9.67 3.67
C ASN A 113 32.49 8.32 3.91
N ASN A 114 31.76 7.30 4.32
CA ASN A 114 32.29 5.97 4.52
C ASN A 114 32.18 5.15 3.23
N ILE A 115 33.20 4.34 2.96
CA ILE A 115 33.19 3.32 1.92
C ILE A 115 33.49 1.96 2.53
N LEU A 116 32.97 0.91 1.90
CA LEU A 116 33.23 -0.47 2.24
C LEU A 116 34.06 -1.11 1.13
N VAL A 117 35.24 -1.61 1.50
CA VAL A 117 36.14 -2.33 0.60
C VAL A 117 36.06 -3.82 0.90
N HIS A 118 35.60 -4.60 -0.07
CA HIS A 118 35.46 -6.06 0.01
C HIS A 118 36.59 -6.75 -0.75
N GLY A 119 36.90 -7.99 -0.36
CA GLY A 119 37.83 -8.86 -1.11
C GLY A 119 39.31 -8.65 -0.83
N LEU A 120 39.66 -7.79 0.14
CA LEU A 120 41.02 -7.67 0.64
C LEU A 120 41.26 -8.74 1.73
N PRO A 121 42.17 -9.71 1.53
CA PRO A 121 42.52 -10.67 2.58
C PRO A 121 43.17 -9.95 3.76
N PRO A 122 43.14 -10.56 4.96
CA PRO A 122 43.88 -10.02 6.08
C PRO A 122 45.38 -10.28 5.93
N ASP A 123 46.21 -9.29 6.21
CA ASP A 123 47.68 -9.45 6.24
C ASP A 123 48.11 -10.28 7.46
N ASN A 124 47.41 -10.15 8.60
CA ASN A 124 47.67 -10.85 9.86
C ASN A 124 46.35 -11.27 10.55
N GLU A 125 46.38 -12.23 11.48
CA GLU A 125 45.20 -12.63 12.28
C GLU A 125 44.59 -11.47 13.10
N GLN A 126 45.42 -10.47 13.44
CA GLN A 126 45.06 -9.30 14.25
C GLN A 126 45.45 -8.01 13.52
N GLU A 127 44.79 -7.73 12.41
CA GLU A 127 45.00 -6.46 11.71
C GLU A 127 44.63 -5.26 12.58
N THR A 128 45.57 -4.33 12.70
CA THR A 128 45.32 -3.03 13.34
C THR A 128 44.65 -2.06 12.37
N TRP A 129 44.16 -0.93 12.89
CA TRP A 129 43.60 0.13 12.05
C TRP A 129 44.63 0.71 11.07
N ILE A 130 45.91 0.72 11.46
CA ILE A 130 47.03 1.21 10.63
C ILE A 130 47.29 0.24 9.47
N ASP A 131 47.22 -1.07 9.72
CA ASP A 131 47.42 -2.07 8.68
C ASP A 131 46.27 -2.00 7.66
N CYS A 132 45.03 -1.90 8.15
CA CYS A 132 43.86 -1.68 7.29
C CYS A 132 44.03 -0.44 6.39
N GLU A 133 44.51 0.67 6.95
CA GLU A 133 44.74 1.89 6.18
C GLU A 133 45.81 1.69 5.10
N LYS A 134 46.94 1.06 5.43
CA LYS A 134 48.03 0.78 4.48
C LYS A 134 47.55 -0.07 3.31
N VAL A 135 46.80 -1.14 3.57
CA VAL A 135 46.25 -2.01 2.52
C VAL A 135 45.29 -1.24 1.62
N VAL A 136 44.43 -0.40 2.22
CA VAL A 136 43.50 0.45 1.45
C VAL A 136 44.24 1.48 0.60
N ARG A 137 45.27 2.16 1.13
CA ARG A 137 46.09 3.12 0.38
C ARG A 137 46.80 2.46 -0.80
N LYS A 138 47.41 1.29 -0.58
CA LYS A 138 48.03 0.48 -1.64
C LYS A 138 47.01 0.09 -2.71
N MET A 139 45.79 -0.27 -2.31
CA MET A 139 44.71 -0.56 -3.25
C MET A 139 44.31 0.68 -4.06
N ILE A 140 44.12 1.84 -3.43
CA ILE A 140 43.74 3.09 -4.11
C ILE A 140 44.80 3.50 -5.14
N ASN A 141 46.08 3.52 -4.78
CA ASN A 141 47.15 3.86 -5.70
C ASN A 141 47.27 2.87 -6.86
N ASN A 142 47.31 1.56 -6.55
CA ASN A 142 47.63 0.54 -7.55
C ASN A 142 46.44 0.17 -8.45
N HIS A 143 45.21 0.24 -7.94
CA HIS A 143 44.03 -0.24 -8.68
C HIS A 143 43.16 0.89 -9.22
N LEU A 144 43.09 2.03 -8.52
CA LEU A 144 42.29 3.16 -8.98
C LEU A 144 43.13 4.22 -9.71
N GLU A 145 44.46 4.10 -9.66
CA GLU A 145 45.41 5.09 -10.23
C GLU A 145 45.14 6.51 -9.72
N ILE A 146 44.67 6.61 -8.47
CA ILE A 146 44.41 7.88 -7.79
C ILE A 146 45.57 8.13 -6.83
N ASP A 147 46.20 9.30 -6.97
CA ASP A 147 47.20 9.81 -6.02
C ASP A 147 46.61 9.89 -4.61
N ASP A 148 47.05 8.97 -3.73
CA ASP A 148 46.59 8.86 -2.35
C ASP A 148 47.16 9.94 -1.42
N ALA A 149 48.20 10.67 -1.83
CA ALA A 149 48.88 11.67 -0.99
C ALA A 149 47.92 12.78 -0.53
N ARG A 150 46.87 13.03 -1.31
CA ARG A 150 45.85 14.05 -1.02
C ARG A 150 44.64 13.50 -0.25
N ILE A 151 44.49 12.18 -0.19
CA ILE A 151 43.33 11.53 0.42
C ILE A 151 43.58 11.36 1.91
N GLN A 152 42.80 12.09 2.72
CA GLN A 152 42.80 11.94 4.17
C GLN A 152 41.79 10.87 4.60
N ILE A 153 42.30 9.85 5.28
CA ILE A 153 41.52 8.77 5.87
C ILE A 153 41.43 9.04 7.38
N ASP A 154 40.22 9.24 7.90
CA ASP A 154 40.00 9.45 9.33
C ASP A 154 40.13 8.13 10.12
N ARG A 155 39.68 7.03 9.50
CA ARG A 155 39.65 5.70 10.13
C ARG A 155 39.50 4.60 9.08
N ALA A 156 40.23 3.50 9.26
CA ALA A 156 40.01 2.25 8.54
C ALA A 156 39.97 1.09 9.55
N HIS A 157 38.96 0.24 9.46
CA HIS A 157 38.88 -0.95 10.31
C HIS A 157 38.10 -2.06 9.63
N ARG A 158 38.48 -3.31 9.90
CA ARG A 158 37.78 -4.48 9.37
C ARG A 158 36.50 -4.76 10.12
N LEU A 159 35.43 -5.04 9.39
CA LEU A 159 34.16 -5.49 9.93
C LEU A 159 34.23 -6.99 10.23
N ARG A 160 33.47 -7.43 11.24
CA ARG A 160 33.37 -8.85 11.58
C ARG A 160 32.76 -9.64 10.43
N SER A 161 33.32 -10.81 10.14
CA SER A 161 32.81 -11.76 9.15
C SER A 161 33.07 -13.18 9.62
N ASN A 162 32.14 -14.09 9.33
CA ASN A 162 32.26 -15.50 9.69
C ASN A 162 33.34 -16.20 8.86
N ASN A 163 33.66 -15.68 7.67
CA ASN A 163 34.56 -16.31 6.70
C ASN A 163 35.97 -15.70 6.73
N GLY A 164 36.31 -14.92 7.76
CA GLY A 164 37.64 -14.28 7.92
C GLY A 164 37.93 -13.12 6.94
N THR A 165 37.10 -12.89 5.94
CA THR A 165 37.29 -11.88 4.88
C THR A 165 36.29 -10.72 5.01
N GLY A 166 36.15 -10.19 6.22
CA GLY A 166 35.27 -9.04 6.46
C GLY A 166 35.68 -7.81 5.67
N ALA A 167 34.70 -7.02 5.22
CA ALA A 167 34.96 -5.78 4.51
C ALA A 167 35.69 -4.76 5.40
N ILE A 168 36.55 -3.93 4.82
CA ILE A 168 37.16 -2.81 5.53
C ILE A 168 36.23 -1.59 5.39
N ASN A 169 35.78 -1.06 6.52
CA ASN A 169 35.06 0.21 6.60
C ASN A 169 36.08 1.35 6.71
N VAL A 170 36.04 2.25 5.74
CA VAL A 170 36.98 3.36 5.61
C VAL A 170 36.21 4.67 5.62
N ARG A 171 36.52 5.55 6.57
CA ARG A 171 35.98 6.91 6.63
C ARG A 171 36.95 7.87 5.98
N ILE A 172 36.48 8.57 4.97
CA ILE A 172 37.23 9.60 4.25
C ILE A 172 36.82 10.97 4.79
N THR A 173 37.77 11.87 5.03
CA THR A 173 37.47 13.19 5.60
C THR A 173 36.64 14.03 4.63
N HIS A 174 37.04 14.06 3.35
CA HIS A 174 36.39 14.89 2.33
C HIS A 174 35.47 14.09 1.41
N TYR A 175 34.24 14.57 1.26
CA TYR A 175 33.24 13.96 0.37
C TYR A 175 33.69 13.91 -1.09
N LYS A 176 34.46 14.91 -1.57
CA LYS A 176 34.97 14.97 -2.94
C LYS A 176 35.91 13.80 -3.26
N ASP A 177 36.79 13.45 -2.32
CA ASP A 177 37.72 12.33 -2.49
C ASP A 177 36.98 11.00 -2.51
N LYS A 178 36.00 10.86 -1.61
CA LYS A 178 35.09 9.71 -1.61
C LYS A 178 34.34 9.57 -2.93
N GLU A 179 33.84 10.68 -3.48
CA GLU A 179 33.16 10.67 -4.78
C GLU A 179 34.10 10.28 -5.92
N ASN A 180 35.33 10.79 -5.92
CA ASN A 180 36.36 10.45 -6.90
C ASN A 180 36.70 8.95 -6.88
N ILE A 181 36.90 8.38 -5.68
CA ILE A 181 37.09 6.93 -5.50
C ILE A 181 35.88 6.16 -6.05
N MET A 182 34.66 6.60 -5.72
CA MET A 182 33.43 5.93 -6.14
C MET A 182 33.13 6.03 -7.64
N LYS A 183 33.66 7.03 -8.34
CA LYS A 183 33.60 7.15 -9.80
C LYS A 183 34.58 6.20 -10.50
N ASN A 184 35.78 6.03 -9.94
CA ASN A 184 36.84 5.21 -10.52
C ASN A 184 36.83 3.73 -10.08
N LYS A 185 35.93 3.33 -9.18
CA LYS A 185 35.81 1.97 -8.59
C LYS A 185 35.50 0.81 -9.54
N LYS A 186 35.67 0.96 -10.86
CA LYS A 186 35.38 -0.08 -11.84
C LYS A 186 36.05 -1.38 -11.41
N LYS A 187 35.34 -2.50 -11.56
CA LYS A 187 35.86 -3.82 -11.16
C LYS A 187 37.20 -4.04 -11.87
N PRO A 188 38.32 -4.19 -11.16
CA PRO A 188 39.57 -4.57 -11.80
C PRO A 188 39.36 -5.96 -12.41
N LYS A 189 39.83 -6.18 -13.65
CA LYS A 189 39.50 -7.39 -14.41
C LYS A 189 40.00 -8.69 -13.74
N ASP A 190 40.95 -8.60 -12.83
CA ASP A 190 41.65 -9.76 -12.25
C ASP A 190 41.67 -9.81 -10.71
N THR A 191 40.84 -9.01 -10.02
CA THR A 191 40.76 -9.06 -8.55
C THR A 191 39.33 -9.20 -8.06
N ASN A 192 39.12 -9.96 -6.98
CA ASN A 192 37.83 -10.07 -6.30
C ASN A 192 37.53 -8.86 -5.40
N ILE A 193 38.10 -7.69 -5.73
CA ILE A 193 37.98 -6.46 -4.94
C ILE A 193 36.76 -5.69 -5.41
N HIS A 194 35.92 -5.26 -4.46
CA HIS A 194 34.74 -4.46 -4.74
C HIS A 194 34.58 -3.34 -3.72
N ILE A 195 34.27 -2.13 -4.21
CA ILE A 195 34.01 -0.95 -3.39
C ILE A 195 32.51 -0.61 -3.42
N SER A 196 31.93 -0.42 -2.25
CA SER A 196 30.52 -0.08 -2.06
C SER A 196 30.34 1.06 -1.06
N ASP A 197 29.18 1.70 -1.07
CA ASP A 197 28.80 2.67 -0.04
C ASP A 197 28.47 1.94 1.28
N ASP A 198 28.74 2.59 2.41
CA ASP A 198 28.31 2.15 3.74
C ASP A 198 26.84 2.57 3.99
N TYR A 199 25.89 1.79 3.48
CA TYR A 199 24.47 2.08 3.65
C TYR A 199 23.93 1.72 5.05
N THR A 200 22.89 2.44 5.49
CA THR A 200 22.16 2.14 6.73
C THR A 200 21.55 0.73 6.68
N PRO A 201 21.23 0.11 7.84
CA PRO A 201 20.60 -1.21 7.90
C PRO A 201 19.34 -1.33 7.04
N ARG A 202 18.47 -0.30 7.06
CA ARG A 202 17.24 -0.22 6.26
C ARG A 202 17.53 -0.38 4.76
N ILE A 203 18.47 0.40 4.25
CA ILE A 203 18.85 0.40 2.83
C ILE A 203 19.56 -0.90 2.44
N ARG A 204 20.43 -1.44 3.31
CA ARG A 204 21.06 -2.75 3.09
C ARG A 204 20.04 -3.86 2.94
N GLU A 205 19.01 -3.85 3.78
CA GLU A 205 17.93 -4.84 3.73
C GLU A 205 17.11 -4.74 2.43
N ILE A 206 16.74 -3.52 2.01
CA ILE A 206 16.06 -3.30 0.72
C ILE A 206 16.92 -3.83 -0.44
N ARG A 207 18.21 -3.50 -0.46
CA ARG A 207 19.14 -3.97 -1.51
C ARG A 207 19.30 -5.49 -1.49
N ARG A 208 19.32 -6.12 -0.32
CA ARG A 208 19.34 -7.59 -0.18
C ARG A 208 18.12 -8.22 -0.84
N LYS A 209 16.93 -7.65 -0.61
CA LYS A 209 15.68 -8.10 -1.21
C LYS A 209 15.60 -7.85 -2.72
N LEU A 210 16.17 -6.73 -3.20
CA LEU A 210 16.19 -6.37 -4.63
C LEU A 210 17.27 -7.11 -5.44
N SER A 211 18.34 -7.59 -4.81
CA SER A 211 19.49 -8.21 -5.51
C SER A 211 19.13 -9.46 -6.34
N PRO A 212 18.26 -10.38 -5.89
CA PRO A 212 17.82 -11.51 -6.72
C PRO A 212 17.11 -11.05 -8.00
N PHE A 213 16.27 -10.02 -7.90
CA PHE A 213 15.55 -9.45 -9.05
C PHE A 213 16.47 -8.73 -10.02
N LEU A 214 17.51 -8.04 -9.52
CA LEU A 214 18.54 -7.45 -10.36
C LEU A 214 19.20 -8.49 -11.28
N ASN A 215 19.57 -9.64 -10.71
CA ASN A 215 20.18 -10.73 -11.48
C ASN A 215 19.16 -11.36 -12.45
N LYS A 216 17.91 -11.54 -12.01
CA LYS A 216 16.82 -12.02 -12.88
C LYS A 216 16.65 -11.13 -14.12
N PHE A 217 16.53 -9.82 -13.94
CA PHE A 217 16.38 -8.89 -15.07
C PHE A 217 17.59 -8.88 -16.00
N ARG A 218 18.82 -9.00 -15.47
CA ARG A 218 20.03 -9.12 -16.29
C ARG A 218 20.05 -10.41 -17.10
N ASN A 219 19.63 -11.52 -16.51
CA ASN A 219 19.52 -12.81 -17.19
C ASN A 219 18.43 -12.79 -18.28
N GLU A 220 17.39 -11.98 -18.11
CA GLU A 220 16.38 -11.68 -19.13
C GLU A 220 16.88 -10.71 -20.24
N GLY A 221 18.14 -10.28 -20.19
CA GLY A 221 18.72 -9.35 -21.17
C GLY A 221 18.38 -7.87 -20.94
N LYS A 222 17.68 -7.52 -19.85
CA LYS A 222 17.33 -6.13 -19.53
C LYS A 222 18.49 -5.39 -18.89
N ARG A 223 18.56 -4.08 -19.11
CA ARG A 223 19.59 -3.22 -18.53
C ARG A 223 19.21 -2.84 -17.11
N ALA A 224 19.53 -3.73 -16.16
CA ALA A 224 19.21 -3.51 -14.76
C ALA A 224 20.43 -3.03 -13.92
N THR A 225 20.22 -1.96 -13.15
CA THR A 225 21.20 -1.40 -12.21
C THR A 225 20.57 -1.10 -10.86
N MET A 226 21.34 -1.24 -9.79
CA MET A 226 20.92 -0.90 -8.43
C MET A 226 21.40 0.50 -8.08
N VAL A 227 20.48 1.39 -7.73
CA VAL A 227 20.76 2.77 -7.34
C VAL A 227 20.16 3.02 -5.96
N TYR A 228 21.00 3.27 -4.96
CA TYR A 228 20.57 3.49 -3.57
C TYR A 228 19.61 2.39 -3.06
N ASP A 229 18.30 2.68 -2.98
CA ASP A 229 17.21 1.82 -2.48
C ASP A 229 16.29 1.25 -3.59
N HIS A 230 16.64 1.41 -4.86
CA HIS A 230 15.78 1.02 -5.98
C HIS A 230 16.59 0.42 -7.14
N LEU A 231 15.86 -0.26 -8.02
CA LEU A 231 16.37 -0.73 -9.30
C LEU A 231 15.99 0.25 -10.41
N ILE A 232 16.90 0.45 -11.35
CA ILE A 232 16.62 1.04 -12.64
C ILE A 232 16.73 -0.10 -13.66
N VAL A 233 15.60 -0.50 -14.23
CA VAL A 233 15.52 -1.53 -15.27
C VAL A 233 15.12 -0.84 -16.57
N ASP A 234 16.07 -0.78 -17.50
CA ASP A 234 16.01 0.01 -18.73
C ASP A 234 15.79 1.50 -18.43
N VAL A 235 14.53 1.93 -18.34
CA VAL A 235 14.13 3.30 -17.97
C VAL A 235 13.27 3.38 -16.71
N ALA A 236 12.75 2.25 -16.22
CA ALA A 236 11.79 2.19 -15.14
C ALA A 236 12.49 2.13 -13.77
N ARG A 237 12.00 2.93 -12.82
CA ARG A 237 12.41 2.90 -11.42
C ARG A 237 11.50 1.93 -10.64
N LEU A 238 12.09 0.86 -10.12
CA LEU A 238 11.40 -0.14 -9.30
C LEU A 238 11.87 -0.06 -7.85
N CYS A 239 10.93 0.18 -6.94
CA CYS A 239 11.15 0.21 -5.50
C CYS A 239 10.69 -1.11 -4.87
N TRP A 240 11.26 -1.47 -3.72
CA TRP A 240 10.76 -2.63 -2.98
C TRP A 240 9.37 -2.34 -2.41
N ASP A 241 8.40 -3.18 -2.76
CA ASP A 241 7.06 -3.14 -2.19
C ASP A 241 6.93 -4.15 -1.04
N PRO A 242 6.70 -3.69 0.20
CA PRO A 242 6.56 -4.58 1.33
C PRO A 242 5.25 -5.40 1.30
N ILE A 243 4.22 -4.97 0.57
CA ILE A 243 2.92 -5.65 0.50
C ILE A 243 3.00 -6.81 -0.49
N THR A 244 3.48 -6.55 -1.71
CA THR A 244 3.56 -7.58 -2.75
C THR A 244 4.80 -8.47 -2.61
N GLY A 245 5.81 -8.02 -1.85
CA GLY A 245 7.08 -8.71 -1.72
C GLY A 245 7.89 -8.73 -3.03
N THR A 246 7.63 -7.79 -3.94
CA THR A 246 8.27 -7.71 -5.26
C THR A 246 8.68 -6.27 -5.60
N PRO A 247 9.64 -6.06 -6.51
CA PRO A 247 9.92 -4.73 -7.02
C PRO A 247 8.73 -4.21 -7.83
N SER A 248 8.13 -3.10 -7.41
CA SER A 248 7.03 -2.44 -8.12
C SER A 248 7.45 -1.04 -8.58
N GLN A 249 6.84 -0.54 -9.66
CA GLN A 249 7.03 0.86 -10.01
C GLN A 249 6.50 1.71 -8.85
N TRP A 250 7.22 2.78 -8.52
CA TRP A 250 6.90 3.63 -7.37
C TRP A 250 5.43 4.09 -7.34
N TRP A 251 4.79 4.21 -8.51
CA TRP A 251 3.39 4.57 -8.67
C TRP A 251 2.39 3.43 -8.39
N SER A 252 2.74 2.15 -8.61
CA SER A 252 1.86 1.01 -8.32
C SER A 252 1.54 0.91 -6.82
N TYR A 253 2.52 1.20 -5.98
CA TYR A 253 2.34 1.33 -4.53
C TYR A 253 1.43 2.50 -4.15
N PHE A 254 1.58 3.65 -4.82
CA PHE A 254 0.75 4.85 -4.57
C PHE A 254 -0.71 4.65 -5.00
N LYS A 255 -0.97 3.93 -6.11
CA LYS A 255 -2.33 3.56 -6.55
C LYS A 255 -3.10 2.75 -5.50
N ASN A 256 -2.45 1.76 -4.88
CA ASN A 256 -3.08 0.96 -3.83
C ASN A 256 -3.39 1.79 -2.57
N LEU A 257 -2.56 2.81 -2.27
CA LEU A 257 -2.77 3.72 -1.16
C LEU A 257 -3.90 4.75 -1.40
N LEU A 258 -4.15 5.10 -2.66
CA LEU A 258 -5.22 6.00 -3.08
C LEU A 258 -6.57 5.31 -3.25
N ASN A 259 -6.62 3.96 -3.22
CA ASN A 259 -7.85 3.20 -3.37
C ASN A 259 -8.02 2.20 -2.20
N PRO A 260 -8.41 2.67 -1.00
CA PRO A 260 -8.50 1.83 0.21
C PRO A 260 -9.73 0.91 0.22
N GLN A 261 -10.68 1.08 -0.70
CA GLN A 261 -11.95 0.36 -0.75
C GLN A 261 -11.87 -0.80 -1.74
N GLY A 262 -11.20 -1.87 -1.30
CA GLY A 262 -11.36 -3.20 -1.87
C GLY A 262 -11.64 -4.13 -0.69
N ASP A 263 -12.91 -4.45 -0.50
CA ASP A 263 -13.44 -5.20 0.63
C ASP A 263 -12.58 -6.41 1.04
N THR A 264 -12.11 -6.41 2.28
CA THR A 264 -11.82 -7.65 3.00
C THR A 264 -13.11 -8.13 3.66
N ASN A 265 -13.95 -8.81 2.89
CA ASN A 265 -14.94 -9.75 3.45
C ASN A 265 -14.60 -11.15 2.95
N THR A 266 -13.59 -11.76 3.59
CA THR A 266 -13.58 -13.22 3.75
C THR A 266 -14.16 -13.50 5.12
N ASP A 267 -15.46 -13.28 5.26
CA ASP A 267 -16.21 -13.97 6.31
C ASP A 267 -16.46 -15.39 5.80
N SER A 268 -15.87 -16.33 6.53
CA SER A 268 -16.19 -17.73 6.46
C SER A 268 -17.69 -17.92 6.71
N HIS A 269 -18.46 -18.22 5.67
CA HIS A 269 -19.75 -18.87 5.84
C HIS A 269 -19.74 -20.26 5.21
N ASP A 270 -19.65 -21.18 6.16
CA ASP A 270 -20.09 -22.56 6.18
C ASP A 270 -21.23 -22.86 5.20
N GLN A 271 -21.06 -23.97 4.48
CA GLN A 271 -22.09 -24.53 3.64
C GLN A 271 -23.16 -25.16 4.53
N THR A 272 -24.39 -24.64 4.49
CA THR A 272 -25.56 -25.52 4.64
C THR A 272 -26.68 -25.12 3.69
N GLU A 273 -27.15 -26.16 3.04
CA GLU A 273 -28.11 -26.31 1.96
C GLU A 273 -29.50 -25.67 2.20
N ASP A 274 -30.07 -25.19 1.09
CA ASP A 274 -31.46 -25.36 0.64
C ASP A 274 -32.54 -25.72 1.67
N ASN A 275 -33.58 -24.87 1.73
CA ASN A 275 -34.91 -25.32 1.34
C ASN A 275 -35.88 -24.18 1.05
N THR A 276 -36.48 -24.28 -0.14
CA THR A 276 -37.67 -23.61 -0.68
C THR A 276 -38.89 -23.67 0.25
N ASN A 277 -39.71 -22.61 0.30
CA ASN A 277 -41.04 -22.62 -0.34
C ASN A 277 -41.79 -21.27 -0.30
N GLN A 278 -42.56 -21.06 -1.38
CA GLN A 278 -43.42 -19.93 -1.72
C GLN A 278 -44.63 -19.67 -0.80
N ASN A 279 -45.14 -18.42 -0.86
CA ASN A 279 -46.54 -18.00 -1.16
C ASN A 279 -46.81 -16.61 -0.54
N LEU A 280 -47.64 -15.67 -1.02
CA LEU A 280 -48.32 -15.31 -2.29
C LEU A 280 -49.12 -14.02 -1.92
N ILE A 281 -49.23 -13.08 -2.89
CA ILE A 281 -50.45 -12.27 -3.23
C ILE A 281 -50.82 -10.95 -2.49
N ASP A 282 -51.07 -9.94 -3.34
CA ASP A 282 -51.94 -8.73 -3.33
C ASP A 282 -51.75 -7.62 -2.28
N ASP A 283 -52.04 -6.33 -2.51
CA ASP A 283 -52.45 -5.48 -3.66
C ASP A 283 -52.38 -4.04 -3.12
N SER A 284 -52.15 -3.03 -3.97
CA SER A 284 -52.91 -1.76 -4.07
C SER A 284 -52.11 -0.59 -4.67
N ASP A 285 -52.76 0.01 -5.66
CA ASP A 285 -52.42 1.16 -6.48
C ASP A 285 -52.34 2.49 -5.70
N ASP A 286 -51.57 3.45 -6.20
CA ASP A 286 -52.12 4.78 -6.51
C ASP A 286 -51.18 5.67 -7.34
N ASP A 287 -51.85 6.52 -8.12
CA ASP A 287 -51.54 7.17 -9.38
C ASP A 287 -50.81 8.54 -9.23
N CYS A 288 -49.90 8.90 -10.15
CA CYS A 288 -49.88 10.25 -10.74
C CYS A 288 -48.96 10.38 -11.96
N SER A 289 -49.52 10.94 -13.04
CA SER A 289 -48.98 11.06 -14.39
C SER A 289 -48.35 12.42 -14.71
N SER A 290 -47.57 12.43 -15.81
CA SER A 290 -47.16 13.54 -16.71
C SER A 290 -45.94 14.38 -16.28
N GLU A 291 -44.97 14.75 -17.14
CA GLU A 291 -44.96 14.95 -18.59
C GLU A 291 -43.67 14.43 -19.28
N ASN A 292 -43.85 14.06 -20.55
CA ASN A 292 -42.87 13.50 -21.48
C ASN A 292 -42.45 14.55 -22.52
N ALA A 293 -41.15 14.65 -22.83
CA ALA A 293 -40.60 15.06 -24.13
C ALA A 293 -39.09 14.73 -24.12
N GLY A 294 -38.46 13.94 -24.99
CA GLY A 294 -38.89 13.15 -26.14
C GLY A 294 -37.64 12.67 -26.90
N LEU A 295 -37.43 11.34 -26.93
CA LEU A 295 -36.81 10.47 -27.96
C LEU A 295 -35.33 10.65 -28.42
N PRO A 296 -34.68 9.62 -29.04
CA PRO A 296 -34.94 8.16 -29.00
C PRO A 296 -33.71 7.24 -28.80
N THR A 297 -34.03 6.03 -28.36
CA THR A 297 -33.21 4.81 -28.25
C THR A 297 -33.15 4.04 -29.58
N ILE A 298 -32.00 3.44 -29.91
CA ILE A 298 -31.79 2.10 -30.54
C ILE A 298 -30.41 1.66 -30.03
N GLY A 299 -30.12 0.49 -29.46
CA GLY A 299 -30.74 -0.83 -29.53
C GLY A 299 -29.63 -1.85 -29.80
N GLY A 300 -29.23 -2.58 -28.75
CA GLY A 300 -28.67 -3.94 -28.72
C GLY A 300 -27.50 -4.35 -29.64
N LEU A 301 -26.41 -4.82 -29.02
CA LEU A 301 -25.75 -6.07 -29.40
C LEU A 301 -24.93 -6.61 -28.22
N ASN A 302 -25.43 -7.69 -27.63
CA ASN A 302 -24.64 -8.61 -26.80
C ASN A 302 -23.66 -9.35 -27.70
N VAL A 303 -22.38 -9.42 -27.33
CA VAL A 303 -21.48 -10.51 -27.72
C VAL A 303 -20.60 -10.86 -26.52
N ALA A 304 -20.78 -12.08 -26.04
CA ALA A 304 -19.91 -12.77 -25.12
C ALA A 304 -18.56 -13.12 -25.77
N ASP A 305 -17.64 -13.60 -24.94
CA ASP A 305 -16.44 -14.38 -25.30
C ASP A 305 -15.23 -13.62 -25.86
N ASN A 306 -14.31 -13.34 -24.93
CA ASN A 306 -13.00 -14.01 -24.89
C ASN A 306 -12.25 -14.13 -26.23
N HIS A 307 -11.45 -13.13 -26.61
CA HIS A 307 -10.24 -13.34 -27.41
C HIS A 307 -9.15 -12.30 -27.09
N ASN A 308 -8.13 -12.77 -26.38
CA ASN A 308 -6.71 -12.56 -26.67
C ASN A 308 -6.40 -11.47 -27.72
N VAL A 309 -6.26 -10.21 -27.28
CA VAL A 309 -5.49 -9.22 -28.04
C VAL A 309 -4.06 -9.26 -27.51
N ASN A 310 -3.30 -10.18 -28.10
CA ASN A 310 -1.85 -10.06 -28.19
C ASN A 310 -1.55 -8.73 -28.89
N CYS A 311 -1.03 -7.75 -28.15
CA CYS A 311 -0.47 -6.54 -28.77
C CYS A 311 1.06 -6.61 -28.68
N PRO A 312 1.77 -6.40 -29.81
CA PRO A 312 3.06 -7.03 -30.06
C PRO A 312 4.21 -6.39 -29.29
N SER A 313 5.21 -7.22 -28.98
CA SER A 313 6.49 -6.85 -28.40
C SER A 313 7.10 -5.57 -29.00
N TYR A 314 7.20 -4.51 -28.20
CA TYR A 314 8.00 -3.32 -28.53
C TYR A 314 9.44 -3.53 -28.04
N ASN A 315 10.10 -4.55 -28.60
CA ASN A 315 11.45 -5.00 -28.23
C ASN A 315 12.51 -4.71 -29.31
N SER A 316 12.25 -3.84 -30.28
CA SER A 316 13.14 -3.67 -31.45
C SER A 316 13.83 -2.31 -31.60
N ILE A 317 13.85 -1.42 -30.58
CA ILE A 317 14.49 -0.08 -30.73
C ILE A 317 15.79 0.09 -29.93
N PHE A 318 16.24 -0.87 -29.11
CA PHE A 318 17.46 -0.67 -28.31
C PHE A 318 18.42 -1.85 -28.34
N ASN A 319 18.93 -2.14 -29.54
CA ASN A 319 20.23 -2.78 -29.71
C ASN A 319 21.14 -1.82 -30.49
N GLU A 320 22.03 -1.14 -29.78
CA GLU A 320 23.41 -0.81 -30.20
C GLU A 320 24.14 -0.13 -29.01
N ASP A 321 25.47 -0.24 -29.02
CA ASP A 321 26.32 -0.49 -27.85
C ASP A 321 26.78 0.70 -26.96
N ALA A 322 27.11 0.31 -25.72
CA ALA A 322 28.31 0.69 -24.94
C ALA A 322 28.82 2.14 -24.82
N ASP A 323 28.11 3.08 -24.16
CA ASP A 323 28.80 4.23 -23.50
C ASP A 323 27.94 5.07 -22.54
N ALA A 324 27.29 4.43 -21.55
CA ALA A 324 26.23 5.02 -20.73
C ALA A 324 26.60 6.27 -19.86
N GLN A 325 27.81 6.82 -19.96
CA GLN A 325 28.18 8.10 -19.35
C GLN A 325 28.99 9.07 -20.23
N MET A 326 29.49 8.68 -21.42
CA MET A 326 30.26 9.60 -22.28
C MET A 326 29.43 10.28 -23.39
N THR A 327 28.30 9.69 -23.82
CA THR A 327 27.46 10.26 -24.89
C THR A 327 26.23 11.04 -24.40
N LEU A 328 26.26 11.56 -23.16
CA LEU A 328 25.20 12.46 -22.68
C LEU A 328 25.41 13.93 -23.08
N ASN A 329 26.59 14.27 -23.63
CA ASN A 329 26.97 15.65 -23.96
C ASN A 329 27.12 15.96 -25.46
N ASN A 330 27.09 14.97 -26.36
CA ASN A 330 27.29 15.19 -27.81
C ASN A 330 26.19 14.56 -28.67
N CYS A 331 24.92 14.82 -28.36
CA CYS A 331 23.90 14.82 -29.41
C CYS A 331 23.86 16.25 -29.92
N VAL A 332 24.25 16.48 -31.17
CA VAL A 332 23.97 17.73 -31.86
C VAL A 332 22.49 18.02 -31.63
N ASN A 333 22.17 19.16 -31.03
CA ASN A 333 20.79 19.63 -30.95
C ASN A 333 20.40 20.06 -32.36
N ASP A 334 20.20 19.11 -33.27
CA ASP A 334 19.60 19.41 -34.55
C ASP A 334 18.13 19.72 -34.28
N ILE A 335 17.83 21.01 -34.35
CA ILE A 335 16.47 21.53 -34.17
C ILE A 335 15.58 21.04 -35.33
N ASP A 336 16.21 20.59 -36.43
CA ASP A 336 15.60 20.25 -37.71
C ASP A 336 15.25 18.75 -37.87
N GLU A 337 15.18 17.99 -36.77
CA GLU A 337 14.74 16.59 -36.78
C GLU A 337 13.47 16.33 -35.94
N PRO A 338 12.61 15.38 -36.37
CA PRO A 338 11.48 14.90 -35.57
C PRO A 338 11.94 14.39 -34.20
N LYS A 339 11.15 14.72 -33.18
CA LYS A 339 11.47 14.41 -31.78
C LYS A 339 11.35 12.92 -31.51
N SER A 340 12.49 12.33 -31.15
CA SER A 340 12.58 10.93 -30.76
C SER A 340 12.06 10.71 -29.34
N GLN A 341 11.64 9.48 -29.06
CA GLN A 341 11.18 9.07 -27.74
C GLN A 341 12.25 9.32 -26.65
N VAL A 342 13.52 9.09 -27.01
CA VAL A 342 14.69 9.28 -26.14
C VAL A 342 14.91 10.76 -25.81
N GLU A 343 14.74 11.64 -26.80
CA GLU A 343 14.89 13.08 -26.62
C GLU A 343 13.84 13.63 -25.65
N ILE A 344 12.58 13.21 -25.81
CA ILE A 344 11.47 13.61 -24.94
C ILE A 344 11.72 13.15 -23.50
N VAL A 345 12.15 11.90 -23.31
CA VAL A 345 12.52 11.38 -21.97
C VAL A 345 13.66 12.19 -21.35
N ARG A 346 14.67 12.55 -22.15
CA ARG A 346 15.79 13.39 -21.69
C ARG A 346 15.32 14.77 -21.27
N ALA A 347 14.40 15.38 -22.02
CA ALA A 347 13.81 16.67 -21.70
C ALA A 347 13.01 16.61 -20.39
N ILE A 348 12.12 15.61 -20.24
CA ILE A 348 11.31 15.40 -19.03
C ILE A 348 12.19 15.25 -17.78
N ARG A 349 13.29 14.48 -17.87
CA ARG A 349 14.22 14.30 -16.74
C ARG A 349 14.86 15.61 -16.27
N LYS A 350 15.09 16.56 -17.19
CA LYS A 350 15.68 17.87 -16.90
C LYS A 350 14.71 18.87 -16.26
N ILE A 351 13.40 18.62 -16.30
CA ILE A 351 12.39 19.52 -15.71
C ILE A 351 12.67 19.67 -14.20
N LYS A 352 12.54 20.89 -13.65
CA LYS A 352 12.71 21.12 -12.20
C LYS A 352 11.40 20.83 -11.47
N THR A 353 11.45 20.04 -10.40
CA THR A 353 10.31 19.75 -9.51
C THR A 353 10.12 20.86 -8.48
N GLY A 354 8.95 20.91 -7.84
CA GLY A 354 8.58 21.93 -6.86
C GLY A 354 8.35 23.31 -7.48
N LYS A 355 7.98 23.35 -8.76
CA LYS A 355 7.54 24.57 -9.45
C LYS A 355 6.02 24.59 -9.52
N ALA A 356 5.44 25.79 -9.49
CA ALA A 356 4.00 25.96 -9.70
C ALA A 356 3.62 25.41 -11.09
N CYS A 357 2.45 24.79 -11.18
CA CYS A 357 1.88 24.38 -12.46
C CYS A 357 1.56 25.61 -13.33
N GLY A 358 1.52 25.38 -14.64
CA GLY A 358 1.03 26.39 -15.57
C GLY A 358 -0.48 26.59 -15.44
N PRO A 359 -1.07 27.47 -16.26
CA PRO A 359 -2.53 27.62 -16.35
C PRO A 359 -3.25 26.34 -16.80
N ASP A 360 -2.51 25.36 -17.33
CA ASP A 360 -2.97 24.00 -17.65
C ASP A 360 -3.25 23.14 -16.40
N GLY A 361 -2.78 23.55 -15.22
CA GLY A 361 -2.89 22.78 -13.99
C GLY A 361 -2.00 21.53 -13.95
N ILE A 362 -1.08 21.35 -14.91
CA ILE A 362 -0.24 20.15 -15.00
C ILE A 362 1.08 20.38 -14.26
N PRO A 363 1.33 19.69 -13.13
CA PRO A 363 2.55 19.88 -12.38
C PRO A 363 3.74 19.16 -13.05
N PRO A 364 4.98 19.69 -12.92
CA PRO A 364 6.22 19.02 -13.35
C PRO A 364 6.34 17.57 -12.90
N GLU A 365 5.81 17.26 -11.73
CA GLU A 365 5.80 15.94 -11.11
C GLU A 365 5.00 14.95 -11.95
N LEU A 366 3.90 15.37 -12.60
CA LEU A 366 3.09 14.49 -13.43
C LEU A 366 3.91 13.94 -14.60
N TYR A 367 4.69 14.81 -15.25
CA TYR A 367 5.60 14.41 -16.33
C TYR A 367 6.69 13.46 -15.87
N LYS A 368 7.16 13.58 -14.62
CA LYS A 368 8.20 12.70 -14.08
C LYS A 368 7.68 11.37 -13.52
N CYS A 369 6.46 11.36 -13.02
CA CYS A 369 5.87 10.22 -12.31
C CYS A 369 5.17 9.23 -13.27
N GLU A 370 4.50 9.71 -14.32
CA GLU A 370 3.71 8.91 -15.26
C GLU A 370 4.23 9.07 -16.70
N PHE A 371 5.55 9.03 -16.86
CA PHE A 371 6.17 9.31 -18.17
C PHE A 371 5.86 8.20 -19.19
N SER A 372 5.75 6.94 -18.79
CA SER A 372 5.53 5.79 -19.68
C SER A 372 4.26 5.92 -20.53
N LEU A 373 3.17 6.44 -19.95
CA LEU A 373 1.93 6.66 -20.67
C LEU A 373 1.99 7.93 -21.51
N MET A 374 2.61 9.00 -21.00
CA MET A 374 2.61 10.30 -21.68
C MET A 374 3.60 10.43 -22.82
N ILE A 375 4.71 9.68 -22.81
CA ILE A 375 5.76 9.81 -23.82
C ILE A 375 5.21 9.66 -25.25
N ASP A 376 4.35 8.66 -25.50
CA ASP A 376 3.88 8.39 -26.86
C ASP A 376 2.93 9.50 -27.34
N TYR A 377 2.06 10.00 -26.46
CA TYR A 377 1.22 11.16 -26.75
C TYR A 377 2.05 12.43 -26.98
N LEU A 378 3.08 12.67 -26.16
CA LEU A 378 3.98 13.81 -26.32
C LEU A 378 4.79 13.72 -27.61
N LYS A 379 5.23 12.52 -27.99
CA LYS A 379 5.93 12.27 -29.25
C LYS A 379 5.05 12.59 -30.45
N VAL A 380 3.81 12.08 -30.45
CA VAL A 380 2.83 12.39 -31.50
C VAL A 380 2.56 13.90 -31.53
N LEU A 381 2.30 14.52 -30.39
CA LEU A 381 2.02 15.95 -30.29
C LEU A 381 3.18 16.81 -30.80
N PHE A 382 4.41 16.60 -30.32
CA PHE A 382 5.56 17.41 -30.71
C PHE A 382 5.91 17.22 -32.20
N ASN A 383 5.79 16.00 -32.74
CA ASN A 383 6.04 15.77 -34.16
C ASN A 383 4.93 16.34 -35.04
N THR A 384 3.68 16.32 -34.57
CA THR A 384 2.56 16.99 -35.25
C THR A 384 2.79 18.51 -35.30
N ILE A 385 3.24 19.11 -34.20
CA ILE A 385 3.58 20.55 -34.16
C ILE A 385 4.77 20.85 -35.07
N TYR A 386 5.79 19.99 -35.08
CA TYR A 386 6.97 20.13 -35.92
C TYR A 386 6.62 20.08 -37.42
N GLU A 387 5.82 19.10 -37.84
CA GLU A 387 5.41 18.92 -39.24
C GLU A 387 4.40 19.99 -39.70
N SER A 388 3.45 20.36 -38.86
CA SER A 388 2.42 21.36 -39.21
C SER A 388 2.90 22.80 -39.08
N GLY A 389 3.93 23.07 -38.28
CA GLY A 389 4.34 24.42 -37.90
C GLY A 389 3.32 25.17 -37.03
N ILE A 390 2.25 24.51 -36.58
CA ILE A 390 1.15 25.10 -35.82
C ILE A 390 1.25 24.63 -34.38
N HIS A 391 1.40 25.56 -33.43
CA HIS A 391 1.34 25.27 -32.00
C HIS A 391 0.00 25.71 -31.40
N PRO A 392 -0.47 25.07 -30.31
CA PRO A 392 -1.67 25.51 -29.60
C PRO A 392 -1.52 26.94 -29.09
N LYS A 393 -2.52 27.79 -29.31
CA LYS A 393 -2.50 29.20 -28.87
C LYS A 393 -2.36 29.30 -27.35
N GLU A 394 -2.89 28.32 -26.64
CA GLU A 394 -2.86 28.20 -25.19
C GLU A 394 -1.43 28.14 -24.64
N TRP A 395 -0.44 27.68 -25.41
CA TRP A 395 0.96 27.67 -25.00
C TRP A 395 1.58 29.08 -24.90
N THR A 396 0.91 30.09 -25.46
CA THR A 396 1.31 31.49 -25.31
C THR A 396 0.77 32.14 -24.03
N ASN A 397 -0.10 31.44 -23.29
CA ASN A 397 -0.65 31.93 -22.04
C ASN A 397 0.35 31.73 -20.89
N SER A 398 0.61 32.78 -20.10
CA SER A 398 1.42 32.69 -18.89
C SER A 398 0.77 33.44 -17.73
N MET A 399 0.86 32.86 -16.53
CA MET A 399 0.39 33.48 -15.29
C MET A 399 1.60 34.09 -14.57
N ILE A 400 1.66 35.42 -14.53
CA ILE A 400 2.79 36.16 -13.96
C ILE A 400 2.37 36.77 -12.63
N PHE A 401 3.01 36.35 -11.54
CA PHE A 401 2.86 36.96 -10.22
C PHE A 401 4.11 37.77 -9.88
N PRO A 402 4.06 39.12 -9.92
CA PRO A 402 5.18 39.94 -9.52
C PRO A 402 5.42 39.80 -8.02
N LEU A 403 6.59 39.29 -7.64
CA LEU A 403 7.04 39.24 -6.24
C LEU A 403 8.03 40.38 -6.00
N HIS A 404 7.70 41.27 -5.08
CA HIS A 404 8.64 42.31 -4.65
C HIS A 404 9.81 41.67 -3.89
N LYS A 405 11.03 41.94 -4.36
CA LYS A 405 12.25 41.53 -3.67
C LYS A 405 12.28 42.20 -2.30
N LYS A 406 12.40 41.40 -1.22
CA LYS A 406 12.48 41.90 0.15
C LYS A 406 13.75 42.76 0.28
N ALA A 407 13.60 44.08 0.29
CA ALA A 407 14.67 44.97 0.72
C ALA A 407 14.88 44.74 2.21
N ALA A 408 16.14 44.64 2.63
CA ALA A 408 16.49 44.70 4.04
C ALA A 408 15.99 46.05 4.58
N LEU A 409 14.89 46.02 5.36
CA LEU A 409 14.54 47.11 6.24
C LEU A 409 15.60 47.15 7.33
N THR A 410 16.68 47.88 7.06
CA THR A 410 17.57 48.40 8.09
C THR A 410 17.15 49.84 8.30
N MET A 411 16.39 50.09 9.37
CA MET A 411 16.28 51.39 10.02
C MET A 411 16.72 51.21 11.46
#